data_AF-A0A6Q2X8P5-F1
#
_entry.id   AF-A0A6Q2X8P5-F1
#
_cell.length_a   1.000
_cell.length_b   1.000
_cell.length_c   1.000
_cell.angle_alpha   90.00
_cell.angle_beta   90.00
_cell.angle_gamma   90.00
#
_symmetry.space_group_name_H-M   'P 1'
#
loop_
_entity.id
_entity.type
_entity.pdbx_description
1 polymer ?
#
loop_
_entity_poly.entity_id
_entity_poly.type
_entity_poly.pdbx_seq_one_letter_code
_entity_poly.pdbx_strand_id
1 'polypeptide(L)'
;MASPSLNSNPCCFIALTEETCQGNPCSVSTESSAAEYHPPPRYGVLARGKKDVRCESREEEEEEEEGQAWRREALKALCNIIYNSQRAQERDLGWVLYFPLNLWLSNSIFLHKPLLSQERGVSMLTSALEQCLSVQWREKYEVLSDPRAPPVSTEVSQRVAEILKILFTITYRFHRQEPDEEDAALYRHLAALLRHCLKVTCDREDLTEDLQGHTVNMLSALPLQCLDVLLSARVTEGSHEWEGVNMETVHTLLTFMEKRLYRGQKLKEKLTPVLNLLTESCRVHRETRHYLRKQILPPLRDVAQRPEQEATVKGHLVRLMTHVDTDIKHCAAELLFVLCKENVSRFVKYTGYGNAAGLLAARGMLSGCQVTYSQYSSDSDSDTEEYKEAKEHINPVTGRVEEQQPDPMEGMTEQEKEEEARKLISLFNRLSRDNIIQPIGVTTSGKLEPLCGQMRESILEEEEEDPNESEEEEVD
;
A
#
# COMPACT_ATOMS: atom_id res chain seq x y z
N MET A 1 27.85 4.04 -49.21
CA MET A 1 28.56 5.32 -48.92
C MET A 1 27.76 6.07 -47.87
N ALA A 2 28.27 6.62 -46.77
CA ALA A 2 29.46 6.43 -45.95
C ALA A 2 29.16 7.26 -44.67
N SER A 3 29.32 6.68 -43.48
CA SER A 3 29.65 7.45 -42.25
C SER A 3 31.13 7.93 -42.35
N PRO A 4 31.76 8.71 -41.43
CA PRO A 4 31.49 8.98 -39.99
C PRO A 4 31.63 10.50 -39.63
N SER A 5 31.64 11.05 -38.39
CA SER A 5 32.40 10.71 -37.17
C SER A 5 32.10 11.64 -35.96
N LEU A 6 32.17 11.05 -34.75
CA LEU A 6 32.83 11.48 -33.49
C LEU A 6 32.67 12.92 -32.94
N ASN A 7 32.21 13.04 -31.68
CA ASN A 7 33.07 13.51 -30.59
C ASN A 7 32.52 13.26 -29.17
N SER A 8 33.45 13.23 -28.24
CA SER A 8 33.51 12.58 -26.92
C SER A 8 33.30 13.49 -25.70
N ASN A 9 33.07 12.85 -24.55
CA ASN A 9 33.00 13.34 -23.15
C ASN A 9 34.05 14.39 -22.73
N PRO A 10 33.86 15.02 -21.55
CA PRO A 10 34.77 14.63 -20.45
C PRO A 10 34.11 14.46 -19.06
N CYS A 11 34.70 13.54 -18.29
CA CYS A 11 34.47 13.26 -16.87
C CYS A 11 35.11 14.34 -15.96
N CYS A 12 34.48 14.62 -14.81
CA CYS A 12 35.10 15.35 -13.70
C CYS A 12 35.84 14.39 -12.76
N PHE A 13 37.16 14.58 -12.67
CA PHE A 13 38.04 14.07 -11.62
C PHE A 13 38.19 15.14 -10.53
N ILE A 14 38.14 14.76 -9.26
CA ILE A 14 38.72 15.53 -8.15
C ILE A 14 39.93 14.74 -7.66
N ALA A 15 41.10 15.35 -7.81
CA ALA A 15 42.39 14.86 -7.35
C ALA A 15 42.71 15.48 -5.98
N LEU A 16 43.33 14.71 -5.09
CA LEU A 16 44.13 15.23 -3.99
C LEU A 16 45.54 14.61 -4.09
N THR A 17 46.51 15.49 -3.98
CA THR A 17 47.92 15.40 -4.37
C THR A 17 48.82 14.89 -3.25
N GLU A 18 49.86 14.14 -3.60
CA GLU A 18 51.04 13.85 -2.76
C GLU A 18 52.16 14.86 -3.04
N GLU A 19 52.82 15.38 -1.98
CA GLU A 19 54.15 15.99 -2.06
C GLU A 19 55.06 15.51 -0.89
N THR A 20 56.12 14.83 -1.32
CA THR A 20 57.52 14.63 -0.87
C THR A 20 58.14 15.23 0.42
N CYS A 21 58.90 14.33 1.09
CA CYS A 21 60.31 14.42 1.59
C CYS A 21 60.69 15.22 2.87
N GLN A 22 61.29 14.52 3.87
CA GLN A 22 62.71 14.63 4.32
C GLN A 22 62.97 14.03 5.73
N GLY A 23 64.09 13.30 5.92
CA GLY A 23 64.91 13.35 7.15
C GLY A 23 65.03 12.11 8.06
N ASN A 24 66.10 11.32 7.90
CA ASN A 24 66.71 10.34 8.84
C ASN A 24 67.48 11.06 10.00
N PRO A 25 68.22 10.40 10.93
CA PRO A 25 68.02 9.15 11.70
C PRO A 25 68.45 9.29 13.20
N CYS A 26 68.19 8.29 14.07
CA CYS A 26 68.86 8.04 15.37
C CYS A 26 68.45 6.63 15.86
N SER A 27 69.25 5.78 16.52
CA SER A 27 70.67 5.65 16.83
C SER A 27 70.85 4.21 17.33
N VAL A 28 71.93 3.54 16.91
CA VAL A 28 72.29 2.19 17.36
C VAL A 28 73.14 2.32 18.63
N SER A 29 72.81 1.53 19.66
CA SER A 29 73.69 1.29 20.82
C SER A 29 74.03 -0.19 20.88
N THR A 30 75.30 -0.50 20.68
CA THR A 30 75.94 -1.80 20.89
C THR A 30 76.34 -1.98 22.35
N GLU A 31 76.03 -3.12 22.95
CA GLU A 31 76.84 -3.68 24.04
C GLU A 31 77.14 -5.15 23.77
N SER A 32 78.45 -5.44 23.79
CA SER A 32 79.09 -6.73 23.60
C SER A 32 79.33 -7.41 24.94
N SER A 33 79.19 -8.74 25.03
CA SER A 33 80.02 -9.53 25.94
C SER A 33 80.16 -10.99 25.50
N ALA A 34 81.44 -11.33 25.30
CA ALA A 34 82.15 -12.58 25.55
C ALA A 34 81.68 -13.91 24.92
N ALA A 35 82.63 -14.49 24.17
CA ALA A 35 82.61 -15.78 23.52
C ALA A 35 82.92 -16.94 24.47
N GLU A 36 82.39 -18.12 24.15
CA GLU A 36 83.04 -19.41 24.42
C GLU A 36 82.75 -20.40 23.28
N TYR A 37 83.80 -21.01 22.75
CA TYR A 37 83.82 -21.87 21.57
C TYR A 37 84.12 -23.31 22.01
N HIS A 38 83.21 -24.25 21.74
CA HIS A 38 83.44 -25.70 21.89
C HIS A 38 82.80 -26.48 20.72
N PRO A 39 83.39 -27.63 20.32
CA PRO A 39 83.31 -28.22 18.97
C PRO A 39 82.04 -29.05 18.71
N PRO A 40 81.71 -29.41 17.45
CA PRO A 40 80.42 -29.99 17.12
C PRO A 40 80.38 -31.50 17.38
N PRO A 41 79.24 -32.05 17.85
CA PRO A 41 78.95 -33.46 17.65
C PRO A 41 77.71 -33.64 16.76
N ARG A 42 77.96 -34.36 15.66
CA ARG A 42 77.18 -35.45 15.05
C ARG A 42 75.67 -35.25 14.85
N TYR A 43 75.30 -35.31 13.57
CA TYR A 43 73.98 -35.62 13.01
C TYR A 43 73.14 -36.54 13.92
N GLY A 44 72.10 -35.95 14.50
CA GLY A 44 70.96 -36.65 15.09
C GLY A 44 69.72 -36.36 14.25
N VAL A 45 69.10 -37.42 13.74
CA VAL A 45 67.85 -37.40 12.97
C VAL A 45 66.75 -36.71 13.79
N LEU A 46 66.26 -35.57 13.33
CA LEU A 46 65.07 -34.92 13.89
C LEU A 46 63.83 -35.75 13.48
N ALA A 47 63.17 -36.34 14.48
CA ALA A 47 61.85 -36.91 14.32
C ALA A 47 60.86 -35.81 13.92
N ARG A 48 59.96 -36.14 12.97
CA ARG A 48 58.89 -35.30 12.45
C ARG A 48 58.05 -34.76 13.63
N GLY A 49 58.16 -33.45 13.89
CA GLY A 49 57.33 -32.78 14.88
C GLY A 49 55.85 -33.01 14.57
N LYS A 50 55.07 -33.37 15.59
CA LYS A 50 53.61 -33.32 15.52
C LYS A 50 53.23 -31.88 15.16
N LYS A 51 52.60 -31.70 13.99
CA LYS A 51 51.96 -30.43 13.61
C LYS A 51 50.91 -30.11 14.67
N ASP A 52 50.97 -28.89 15.20
CA ASP A 52 49.99 -28.39 16.16
C ASP A 52 48.64 -28.19 15.46
N VAL A 53 47.67 -29.04 15.81
CA VAL A 53 46.28 -29.04 15.29
C VAL A 53 45.58 -27.68 15.43
N ARG A 54 46.07 -26.80 16.31
CA ARG A 54 45.51 -25.46 16.58
C ARG A 54 45.88 -24.41 15.53
N CYS A 55 46.96 -24.62 14.76
CA CYS A 55 47.36 -23.70 13.70
C CYS A 55 46.62 -24.01 12.40
N GLU A 56 46.43 -25.30 12.10
CA GLU A 56 45.64 -25.76 10.95
C GLU A 56 44.18 -25.33 11.05
N SER A 57 43.55 -25.43 12.23
CA SER A 57 42.18 -24.95 12.44
C SER A 57 42.00 -23.44 12.24
N ARG A 58 43.05 -22.64 12.51
CA ARG A 58 43.02 -21.19 12.36
C ARG A 58 43.30 -20.75 10.92
N GLU A 59 44.20 -21.43 10.24
CA GLU A 59 44.46 -21.24 8.80
C GLU A 59 43.25 -21.68 7.96
N GLU A 60 42.56 -22.76 8.35
CA GLU A 60 41.30 -23.20 7.74
C GLU A 60 40.15 -22.19 7.98
N GLU A 61 40.04 -21.61 9.17
CA GLU A 61 39.07 -20.54 9.47
C GLU A 61 39.36 -19.25 8.68
N GLU A 62 40.63 -18.84 8.56
CA GLU A 62 41.05 -17.65 7.79
C GLU A 62 40.86 -17.86 6.28
N GLU A 63 41.16 -19.04 5.72
CA GLU A 63 40.87 -19.40 4.32
C GLU A 63 39.35 -19.50 4.03
N GLU A 64 38.54 -19.98 4.98
CA GLU A 64 37.09 -19.95 4.86
C GLU A 64 36.52 -18.53 4.88
N GLU A 65 37.06 -17.64 5.73
CA GLU A 65 36.66 -16.23 5.77
C GLU A 65 37.05 -15.46 4.49
N GLU A 66 38.26 -15.69 3.96
CA GLU A 66 38.70 -15.13 2.67
C GLU A 66 37.88 -15.68 1.50
N GLY A 67 37.60 -16.98 1.50
CA GLY A 67 36.73 -17.64 0.52
C GLY A 67 35.30 -17.07 0.54
N GLN A 68 34.78 -16.76 1.73
CA GLN A 68 33.50 -16.07 1.88
C GLN A 68 33.55 -14.62 1.41
N ALA A 69 34.67 -13.91 1.62
CA ALA A 69 34.86 -12.53 1.17
C ALA A 69 34.88 -12.43 -0.37
N TRP A 70 35.62 -13.30 -1.05
CA TRP A 70 35.62 -13.40 -2.51
C TRP A 70 34.22 -13.70 -3.06
N ARG A 71 33.49 -14.64 -2.45
CA ARG A 71 32.12 -14.98 -2.86
C ARG A 71 31.18 -13.78 -2.71
N ARG A 72 31.29 -13.02 -1.62
CA ARG A 72 30.50 -11.79 -1.41
C ARG A 72 30.78 -10.76 -2.50
N GLU A 73 32.05 -10.53 -2.85
CA GLU A 73 32.42 -9.53 -3.85
C GLU A 73 32.03 -9.95 -5.27
N ALA A 74 32.19 -11.24 -5.61
CA ALA A 74 31.70 -11.80 -6.87
C ALA A 74 30.17 -11.65 -7.02
N LEU A 75 29.42 -11.87 -5.93
CA LEU A 75 27.97 -11.66 -5.92
C LEU A 75 27.60 -10.19 -6.10
N LYS A 76 28.29 -9.26 -5.43
CA LYS A 76 28.05 -7.81 -5.65
C LYS A 76 28.31 -7.43 -7.11
N ALA A 77 29.40 -7.91 -7.70
CA ALA A 77 29.72 -7.64 -9.10
C ALA A 77 28.65 -8.19 -10.06
N LEU A 78 28.23 -9.44 -9.87
CA LEU A 78 27.16 -10.06 -10.65
C LEU A 78 25.85 -9.29 -10.54
N CYS A 79 25.45 -8.94 -9.33
CA CYS A 79 24.24 -8.18 -9.08
C CYS A 79 24.29 -6.78 -9.71
N ASN A 80 25.43 -6.09 -9.65
CA ASN A 80 25.63 -4.81 -10.33
C ASN A 80 25.53 -4.92 -11.86
N ILE A 81 26.03 -6.02 -12.43
CA ILE A 81 25.94 -6.30 -13.87
C ILE A 81 24.48 -6.58 -14.27
N ILE A 82 23.77 -7.43 -13.52
CA ILE A 82 22.36 -7.75 -13.77
C ILE A 82 21.48 -6.50 -13.62
N TYR A 83 21.73 -5.67 -12.60
CA TYR A 83 20.96 -4.45 -12.37
C TYR A 83 21.08 -3.45 -13.54
N ASN A 84 22.29 -3.27 -14.07
CA ASN A 84 22.56 -2.23 -15.09
C ASN A 84 22.50 -2.73 -16.55
N SER A 85 22.39 -4.03 -16.81
CA SER A 85 22.45 -4.60 -18.17
C SER A 85 21.24 -5.44 -18.52
N GLN A 86 20.41 -4.93 -19.43
CA GLN A 86 19.26 -5.66 -19.99
C GLN A 86 19.68 -6.97 -20.67
N ARG A 87 20.85 -7.01 -21.33
CA ARG A 87 21.39 -8.22 -21.96
C ARG A 87 21.83 -9.29 -20.95
N ALA A 88 22.23 -8.88 -19.75
CA ALA A 88 22.54 -9.82 -18.66
C ALA A 88 21.23 -10.40 -18.11
N GLN A 89 20.20 -9.58 -17.92
CA GLN A 89 18.87 -10.01 -17.46
C GLN A 89 18.23 -11.04 -18.39
N GLU A 90 18.41 -10.90 -19.71
CA GLU A 90 17.87 -11.82 -20.72
C GLU A 90 18.60 -13.17 -20.80
N ARG A 91 19.87 -13.24 -20.36
CA ARG A 91 20.72 -14.44 -20.47
C ARG A 91 20.72 -15.31 -19.22
N ASP A 92 20.29 -14.78 -18.08
CA ASP A 92 20.49 -15.40 -16.77
C ASP A 92 19.34 -16.33 -16.32
N LEU A 93 18.57 -16.88 -17.28
CA LEU A 93 17.37 -17.70 -17.07
C LEU A 93 17.60 -19.08 -16.39
N GLY A 94 18.83 -19.46 -15.99
CA GLY A 94 19.12 -20.83 -15.55
C GLY A 94 20.09 -21.05 -14.37
N TRP A 95 20.86 -20.07 -13.89
CA TRP A 95 22.01 -20.35 -13.00
C TRP A 95 21.83 -20.00 -11.51
N VAL A 96 20.83 -19.21 -11.13
CA VAL A 96 20.66 -18.74 -9.73
C VAL A 96 19.93 -19.74 -8.82
N LEU A 97 19.57 -20.93 -9.32
CA LEU A 97 18.84 -21.97 -8.58
C LEU A 97 19.67 -22.76 -7.54
N TYR A 98 21.00 -22.56 -7.45
CA TYR A 98 21.90 -23.45 -6.70
C TYR A 98 22.70 -22.81 -5.56
N PHE A 99 22.52 -21.53 -5.25
CA PHE A 99 23.35 -20.86 -4.23
C PHE A 99 22.71 -20.86 -2.82
N PRO A 100 23.49 -21.03 -1.74
CA PRO A 100 22.99 -20.96 -0.38
C PRO A 100 22.40 -19.58 -0.10
N LEU A 101 21.12 -19.54 0.30
CA LEU A 101 20.35 -18.32 0.64
C LEU A 101 21.10 -17.36 1.56
N ASN A 102 21.97 -17.87 2.43
CA ASN A 102 22.74 -17.11 3.41
C ASN A 102 23.72 -16.09 2.77
N LEU A 103 24.33 -16.39 1.62
CA LEU A 103 25.19 -15.43 0.92
C LEU A 103 24.39 -14.48 0.02
N TRP A 104 23.20 -14.89 -0.41
CA TRP A 104 22.32 -14.15 -1.30
C TRP A 104 21.62 -12.98 -0.59
N LEU A 105 21.28 -13.18 0.69
CA LEU A 105 20.61 -12.18 1.54
C LEU A 105 21.55 -11.13 2.15
N SER A 106 22.88 -11.28 1.97
CA SER A 106 23.88 -10.39 2.56
C SER A 106 24.12 -9.10 1.77
N ASN A 107 23.62 -8.99 0.54
CA ASN A 107 23.76 -7.80 -0.29
C ASN A 107 22.38 -7.43 -0.85
N SER A 108 21.81 -6.30 -0.40
CA SER A 108 20.49 -5.77 -0.75
C SER A 108 20.26 -5.51 -2.25
N ILE A 109 20.18 -6.57 -3.06
CA ILE A 109 20.06 -6.42 -4.51
C ILE A 109 18.79 -7.11 -5.00
N PHE A 110 17.88 -6.24 -5.43
CA PHE A 110 16.61 -6.50 -6.09
C PHE A 110 16.74 -7.58 -7.17
N LEU A 111 15.90 -8.61 -7.09
CA LEU A 111 15.86 -9.68 -8.07
C LEU A 111 14.75 -9.54 -9.11
N HIS A 112 15.15 -9.58 -10.37
CA HIS A 112 14.34 -9.88 -11.54
C HIS A 112 14.50 -11.37 -11.88
N LYS A 113 13.61 -12.10 -12.53
CA LYS A 113 12.19 -12.04 -12.92
C LYS A 113 11.74 -13.42 -13.49
N PRO A 114 12.59 -14.47 -13.65
CA PRO A 114 12.05 -15.79 -14.01
C PRO A 114 12.57 -17.02 -13.26
N LEU A 115 13.33 -16.92 -12.15
CA LEU A 115 14.20 -18.03 -11.72
C LEU A 115 13.73 -19.00 -10.63
N LEU A 116 12.53 -18.88 -10.09
CA LEU A 116 12.04 -19.83 -9.09
C LEU A 116 10.87 -20.60 -9.70
N SER A 117 11.06 -21.90 -9.94
CA SER A 117 9.93 -22.81 -10.17
C SER A 117 8.97 -22.64 -8.99
N GLN A 118 7.73 -22.29 -9.32
CA GLN A 118 6.67 -21.72 -8.48
C GLN A 118 6.55 -22.33 -7.07
N GLU A 119 6.63 -23.65 -6.95
CA GLU A 119 6.37 -24.36 -5.69
C GLU A 119 7.55 -24.36 -4.70
N ARG A 120 8.79 -24.50 -5.19
CA ARG A 120 9.97 -24.58 -4.31
C ARG A 120 10.38 -23.21 -3.77
N GLY A 121 10.20 -22.15 -4.56
CA GLY A 121 10.64 -20.80 -4.17
C GLY A 121 9.88 -20.26 -2.96
N VAL A 122 8.55 -20.36 -2.97
CA VAL A 122 7.71 -19.89 -1.84
C VAL A 122 8.00 -20.72 -0.59
N SER A 123 8.06 -22.05 -0.70
CA SER A 123 8.34 -22.94 0.42
C SER A 123 9.73 -22.70 1.04
N MET A 124 10.77 -22.57 0.22
CA MET A 124 12.14 -22.28 0.68
C MET A 124 12.24 -20.91 1.37
N LEU A 125 11.65 -19.87 0.79
CA LEU A 125 11.68 -18.52 1.37
C LEU A 125 10.83 -18.41 2.63
N THR A 126 9.71 -19.16 2.71
CA THR A 126 8.90 -19.26 3.92
C THR A 126 9.68 -19.93 5.04
N SER A 127 10.40 -21.02 4.74
CA SER A 127 11.29 -21.69 5.70
C SER A 127 12.45 -20.79 6.14
N ALA A 128 13.01 -20.01 5.21
CA ALA A 128 14.08 -19.05 5.54
C ALA A 128 13.57 -17.90 6.42
N LEU A 129 12.35 -17.41 6.17
CA LEU A 129 11.68 -16.41 7.00
C LEU A 129 11.49 -16.91 8.42
N GLU A 130 11.00 -18.14 8.57
CA GLU A 130 10.81 -18.82 9.85
C GLU A 130 12.13 -18.93 10.65
N GLN A 131 13.21 -19.35 9.98
CA GLN A 131 14.54 -19.44 10.59
C GLN A 131 15.11 -18.08 11.00
N CYS A 132 14.94 -17.05 10.17
CA CYS A 132 15.42 -15.70 10.47
C CYS A 132 14.76 -15.12 11.73
N LEU A 133 13.47 -15.40 11.91
CA LEU A 133 12.70 -14.93 13.06
C LEU A 133 12.74 -15.90 14.25
N SER A 134 13.42 -17.04 14.13
CA SER A 134 13.50 -18.08 15.17
C SER A 134 12.12 -18.48 15.72
N VAL A 135 11.15 -18.61 14.81
CA VAL A 135 9.74 -18.84 15.15
C VAL A 135 9.55 -20.20 15.81
N GLN A 136 8.76 -20.24 16.88
CA GLN A 136 8.34 -21.48 17.53
C GLN A 136 6.83 -21.66 17.39
N TRP A 137 6.42 -22.81 16.88
CA TRP A 137 5.00 -23.13 16.68
C TRP A 137 4.42 -23.84 17.91
N ARG A 138 3.26 -23.38 18.37
CA ARG A 138 2.42 -24.11 19.32
C ARG A 138 1.54 -25.12 18.60
N GLU A 139 0.89 -24.67 17.53
CA GLU A 139 -0.04 -25.44 16.69
C GLU A 139 0.19 -25.07 15.21
N LYS A 140 -0.52 -25.75 14.29
CA LYS A 140 -0.33 -25.66 12.82
C LYS A 140 -0.24 -24.22 12.28
N TYR A 141 -0.93 -23.27 12.91
CA TYR A 141 -0.93 -21.85 12.54
C TYR A 141 -0.85 -20.90 13.76
N GLU A 142 -0.41 -21.36 14.93
CA GLU A 142 -0.27 -20.53 16.13
C GLU A 142 1.20 -20.44 16.54
N VAL A 143 1.79 -19.24 16.39
CA VAL A 143 3.16 -18.95 16.80
C VAL A 143 3.18 -18.61 18.29
N LEU A 144 4.08 -19.25 19.04
CA LEU A 144 4.43 -18.87 20.40
C LEU A 144 5.07 -17.48 20.36
N SER A 145 4.35 -16.48 20.88
CA SER A 145 4.87 -15.11 20.98
C SER A 145 5.15 -14.81 22.45
N ASP A 146 6.40 -14.52 22.79
CA ASP A 146 6.77 -13.99 24.11
C ASP A 146 6.70 -12.45 24.06
N PRO A 147 5.78 -11.80 24.80
CA PRO A 147 5.70 -10.34 24.85
C PRO A 147 6.96 -9.66 25.41
N ARG A 148 7.86 -10.42 26.05
CA ARG A 148 9.13 -9.94 26.61
C ARG A 148 10.33 -10.25 25.74
N ALA A 149 10.12 -10.78 24.53
CA ALA A 149 11.20 -11.02 23.59
C ALA A 149 11.94 -9.69 23.28
N PRO A 150 13.28 -9.72 23.16
CA PRO A 150 14.04 -8.55 22.75
C PRO A 150 13.65 -8.14 21.31
N PRO A 151 13.81 -6.85 20.98
CA PRO A 151 13.59 -6.41 19.61
C PRO A 151 14.54 -7.13 18.64
N VAL A 152 14.07 -7.32 17.41
CA VAL A 152 14.84 -7.96 16.35
C VAL A 152 15.96 -7.02 15.88
N SER A 153 17.17 -7.58 15.72
CA SER A 153 18.34 -6.81 15.30
C SER A 153 18.17 -6.18 13.92
N THR A 154 18.91 -5.10 13.68
CA THR A 154 18.94 -4.44 12.37
C THR A 154 19.29 -5.41 11.24
N GLU A 155 20.28 -6.30 11.38
CA GLU A 155 20.64 -7.24 10.29
C GLU A 155 19.51 -8.24 9.99
N VAL A 156 18.86 -8.76 11.04
CA VAL A 156 17.76 -9.71 10.88
C VAL A 156 16.55 -9.03 10.25
N SER A 157 16.21 -7.81 10.66
CA SER A 157 15.09 -7.04 10.09
C SER A 157 15.29 -6.77 8.59
N GLN A 158 16.50 -6.42 8.17
CA GLN A 158 16.85 -6.20 6.76
C GLN A 158 16.75 -7.50 5.95
N ARG A 159 17.28 -8.60 6.49
CA ARG A 159 17.19 -9.92 5.86
C ARG A 159 15.75 -10.35 5.65
N VAL A 160 14.91 -10.19 6.67
CA VAL A 160 13.48 -10.49 6.61
C VAL A 160 12.79 -9.61 5.56
N ALA A 161 13.08 -8.30 5.55
CA ALA A 161 12.52 -7.39 4.56
C ALA A 161 12.86 -7.81 3.12
N GLU A 162 14.10 -8.23 2.84
CA GLU A 162 14.48 -8.73 1.52
C GLU A 162 13.73 -10.02 1.15
N ILE A 163 13.62 -10.99 2.07
CA ILE A 163 12.84 -12.20 1.86
C ILE A 163 11.38 -11.85 1.49
N LEU A 164 10.77 -10.93 2.22
CA LEU A 164 9.39 -10.47 1.97
C LEU A 164 9.23 -9.80 0.61
N LYS A 165 10.21 -8.97 0.17
CA LYS A 165 10.19 -8.34 -1.17
C LYS A 165 10.27 -9.39 -2.29
N ILE A 166 11.10 -10.42 -2.11
CA ILE A 166 11.23 -11.52 -3.08
C ILE A 166 9.94 -12.33 -3.11
N LEU A 167 9.42 -12.73 -1.94
CA LEU A 167 8.15 -13.44 -1.80
C LEU A 167 6.99 -12.68 -2.47
N PHE A 168 6.91 -11.36 -2.25
CA PHE A 168 5.88 -10.52 -2.87
C PHE A 168 6.01 -10.56 -4.41
N THR A 169 7.23 -10.40 -4.92
CA THR A 169 7.48 -10.37 -6.37
C THR A 169 7.10 -11.67 -7.06
N ILE A 170 7.40 -12.83 -6.45
CA ILE A 170 7.07 -14.14 -7.04
C ILE A 170 5.59 -14.49 -6.89
N THR A 171 4.97 -14.11 -5.77
CA THR A 171 3.57 -14.50 -5.47
C THR A 171 2.57 -13.60 -6.19
N TYR A 172 2.86 -12.30 -6.32
CA TYR A 172 1.98 -11.33 -6.98
C TYR A 172 1.64 -11.70 -8.43
N ARG A 173 2.51 -12.45 -9.12
CA ARG A 173 2.26 -12.91 -10.48
C ARG A 173 1.13 -13.93 -10.60
N PHE A 174 0.92 -14.71 -9.55
CA PHE A 174 0.00 -15.85 -9.54
C PHE A 174 -1.15 -15.66 -8.56
N HIS A 175 -1.21 -14.54 -7.82
CA HIS A 175 -2.26 -14.22 -6.84
C HIS A 175 -3.72 -14.30 -7.32
N ARG A 176 -3.95 -14.34 -8.65
CA ARG A 176 -5.27 -14.46 -9.28
C ARG A 176 -5.69 -15.91 -9.57
N GLN A 177 -4.79 -16.87 -9.39
CA GLN A 177 -5.09 -18.28 -9.56
C GLN A 177 -5.60 -18.85 -8.24
N GLU A 178 -6.66 -19.66 -8.29
CA GLU A 178 -7.08 -20.42 -7.12
C GLU A 178 -5.97 -21.43 -6.79
N PRO A 179 -5.41 -21.38 -5.57
CA PRO A 179 -4.38 -22.32 -5.18
C PRO A 179 -4.98 -23.72 -5.02
N ASP A 180 -4.20 -24.74 -5.34
CA ASP A 180 -4.55 -26.12 -4.97
C ASP A 180 -4.45 -26.33 -3.45
N GLU A 181 -4.71 -27.55 -2.97
CA GLU A 181 -4.73 -27.84 -1.54
C GLU A 181 -3.36 -27.70 -0.87
N GLU A 182 -2.28 -28.06 -1.59
CA GLU A 182 -0.90 -27.97 -1.10
C GLU A 182 -0.45 -26.51 -1.02
N ASP A 183 -0.68 -25.74 -2.08
CA ASP A 183 -0.42 -24.32 -2.15
C ASP A 183 -1.24 -23.55 -1.12
N ALA A 184 -2.52 -23.89 -0.94
CA ALA A 184 -3.35 -23.25 0.08
C ALA A 184 -2.82 -23.51 1.49
N ALA A 185 -2.32 -24.72 1.77
CA ALA A 185 -1.69 -25.03 3.06
C ALA A 185 -0.39 -24.23 3.25
N LEU A 186 0.42 -24.08 2.21
CA LEU A 186 1.64 -23.28 2.21
C LEU A 186 1.34 -21.78 2.43
N TYR A 187 0.38 -21.22 1.71
CA TYR A 187 -0.02 -19.82 1.86
C TYR A 187 -0.64 -19.53 3.23
N ARG A 188 -1.41 -20.47 3.81
CA ARG A 188 -1.90 -20.35 5.19
C ARG A 188 -0.77 -20.36 6.21
N HIS A 189 0.24 -21.19 6.00
CA HIS A 189 1.43 -21.21 6.86
C HIS A 189 2.21 -19.90 6.76
N LEU A 190 2.42 -19.40 5.54
CA LEU A 190 3.02 -18.09 5.31
C LEU A 190 2.18 -16.96 5.93
N ALA A 191 0.84 -16.98 5.82
CA ALA A 191 -0.04 -16.00 6.45
C ALA A 191 0.10 -15.99 7.98
N ALA A 192 0.26 -17.16 8.62
CA ALA A 192 0.53 -17.25 10.06
C ALA A 192 1.87 -16.62 10.45
N LEU A 193 2.92 -16.81 9.64
CA LEU A 193 4.21 -16.14 9.83
C LEU A 193 4.10 -14.62 9.65
N LEU A 194 3.40 -14.16 8.62
CA LEU A 194 3.16 -12.73 8.38
C LEU A 194 2.35 -12.09 9.52
N ARG A 195 1.38 -12.83 10.10
CA ARG A 195 0.67 -12.39 11.31
C ARG A 195 1.62 -12.16 12.48
N HIS A 196 2.65 -12.99 12.63
CA HIS A 196 3.70 -12.78 13.62
C HIS A 196 4.58 -11.58 13.26
N CYS A 197 5.01 -11.44 11.99
CA CYS A 197 5.79 -10.28 11.51
C CYS A 197 5.13 -8.93 11.80
N LEU A 198 3.79 -8.83 11.74
CA LEU A 198 3.07 -7.60 12.09
C LEU A 198 3.27 -7.17 13.55
N LYS A 199 3.55 -8.12 14.45
CA LYS A 199 3.73 -7.90 15.90
C LYS A 199 5.19 -7.78 16.32
N VAL A 200 6.13 -8.12 15.44
CA VAL A 200 7.56 -8.05 15.71
C VAL A 200 7.98 -6.58 15.83
N THR A 201 8.74 -6.27 16.88
CA THR A 201 9.39 -4.98 17.08
C THR A 201 10.87 -5.08 16.71
N CYS A 202 11.40 -4.09 15.99
CA CYS A 202 12.82 -3.99 15.65
C CYS A 202 13.54 -2.98 16.55
N ASP A 203 14.88 -2.95 16.51
CA ASP A 203 15.72 -2.00 17.26
C ASP A 203 15.30 -0.54 17.10
N ARG A 204 14.78 -0.21 15.92
CA ARG A 204 14.30 1.12 15.57
C ARG A 204 12.85 1.10 15.10
N GLU A 205 12.13 2.17 15.39
CA GLU A 205 10.72 2.32 15.03
C GLU A 205 10.51 2.39 13.50
N ASP A 206 11.43 3.03 12.77
CA ASP A 206 11.37 3.11 11.32
C ASP A 206 11.53 1.73 10.65
N LEU A 207 12.46 0.90 11.16
CA LEU A 207 12.63 -0.47 10.70
C LEU A 207 11.39 -1.34 11.00
N THR A 208 10.76 -1.13 12.15
CA THR A 208 9.52 -1.81 12.52
C THR A 208 8.40 -1.48 11.53
N GLU A 209 8.23 -0.20 11.20
CA GLU A 209 7.20 0.23 10.26
C GLU A 209 7.48 -0.19 8.81
N ASP A 210 8.75 -0.23 8.39
CA ASP A 210 9.14 -0.74 7.07
C ASP A 210 8.90 -2.24 6.97
N LEU A 211 9.24 -3.01 8.01
CA LEU A 211 8.94 -4.43 8.10
C LEU A 211 7.44 -4.71 8.05
N GLN A 212 6.65 -3.95 8.81
CA GLN A 212 5.18 -4.02 8.75
C GLN A 212 4.67 -3.69 7.34
N GLY A 213 5.24 -2.69 6.67
CA GLY A 213 4.90 -2.35 5.29
C GLY A 213 5.16 -3.49 4.30
N HIS A 214 6.33 -4.13 4.37
CA HIS A 214 6.64 -5.30 3.54
C HIS A 214 5.74 -6.50 3.86
N THR A 215 5.40 -6.68 5.13
CA THR A 215 4.48 -7.73 5.58
C THR A 215 3.07 -7.53 5.03
N VAL A 216 2.56 -6.30 5.08
CA VAL A 216 1.23 -5.95 4.52
C VAL A 216 1.21 -6.11 3.01
N ASN A 217 2.27 -5.70 2.30
CA ASN A 217 2.38 -5.93 0.86
C ASN A 217 2.28 -7.43 0.55
N MET A 218 3.03 -8.26 1.29
CA MET A 218 2.98 -9.71 1.12
C MET A 218 1.58 -10.28 1.41
N LEU A 219 0.93 -9.87 2.51
CA LEU A 219 -0.44 -10.28 2.83
C LEU A 219 -1.43 -9.92 1.71
N SER A 220 -1.30 -8.73 1.12
CA SER A 220 -2.16 -8.29 0.01
C SER A 220 -1.97 -9.08 -1.29
N ALA A 221 -0.88 -9.84 -1.42
CA ALA A 221 -0.61 -10.71 -2.56
C ALA A 221 -1.09 -12.16 -2.36
N LEU A 222 -1.53 -12.54 -1.15
CA LEU A 222 -2.02 -13.89 -0.88
C LEU A 222 -3.47 -14.08 -1.34
N PRO A 223 -3.87 -15.29 -1.77
CA PRO A 223 -5.27 -15.62 -2.03
C PRO A 223 -6.14 -15.40 -0.78
N LEU A 224 -7.31 -14.78 -0.97
CA LEU A 224 -8.19 -14.37 0.14
C LEU A 224 -8.63 -15.53 1.04
N GLN A 225 -8.83 -16.72 0.45
CA GLN A 225 -9.23 -17.94 1.18
C GLN A 225 -8.17 -18.46 2.18
N CYS A 226 -6.95 -17.95 2.12
CA CYS A 226 -5.84 -18.31 3.02
C CYS A 226 -5.64 -17.28 4.14
N LEU A 227 -6.38 -16.17 4.12
CA LEU A 227 -6.30 -15.11 5.13
C LEU A 227 -7.20 -15.39 6.34
N ASP A 228 -8.00 -16.47 6.30
CA ASP A 228 -8.79 -16.99 7.42
C ASP A 228 -7.94 -17.20 8.69
N VAL A 229 -6.68 -17.61 8.47
CA VAL A 229 -5.68 -17.78 9.53
C VAL A 229 -5.41 -16.50 10.31
N LEU A 230 -5.59 -15.31 9.74
CA LEU A 230 -5.39 -14.04 10.46
C LEU A 230 -6.35 -13.89 11.65
N LEU A 231 -7.54 -14.50 11.57
CA LEU A 231 -8.59 -14.44 12.60
C LEU A 231 -8.62 -15.67 13.51
N SER A 232 -7.86 -16.72 13.17
CA SER A 232 -7.82 -18.01 13.89
C SER A 232 -7.12 -17.98 15.26
N ALA A 233 -6.56 -16.83 15.66
CA ALA A 233 -5.87 -16.71 16.95
C ALA A 233 -6.86 -16.88 18.12
N ARG A 234 -6.41 -17.54 19.20
CA ARG A 234 -7.22 -17.67 20.42
C ARG A 234 -7.51 -16.31 21.02
N VAL A 235 -8.73 -16.13 21.51
CA VAL A 235 -9.08 -14.99 22.34
C VAL A 235 -8.46 -15.19 23.72
N THR A 236 -7.61 -14.25 24.14
CA THR A 236 -6.99 -14.23 25.47
C THR A 236 -7.43 -12.98 26.23
N GLU A 237 -7.36 -13.01 27.56
CA GLU A 237 -7.65 -11.82 28.37
C GLU A 237 -6.77 -10.64 27.93
N GLY A 238 -7.39 -9.51 27.59
CA GLY A 238 -6.73 -8.31 27.09
C GLY A 238 -6.53 -8.23 25.57
N SER A 239 -6.85 -9.28 24.81
CA SER A 239 -6.88 -9.22 23.34
C SER A 239 -8.08 -8.42 22.84
N HIS A 240 -7.95 -7.77 21.68
CA HIS A 240 -9.10 -7.18 21.01
C HIS A 240 -10.08 -8.29 20.58
N GLU A 241 -11.22 -8.43 21.26
CA GLU A 241 -12.26 -9.41 20.91
C GLU A 241 -13.47 -8.73 20.27
N TRP A 242 -14.04 -9.35 19.24
CA TRP A 242 -15.32 -8.97 18.68
C TRP A 242 -16.13 -10.21 18.27
N GLU A 243 -17.36 -10.34 18.78
CA GLU A 243 -18.26 -11.47 18.48
C GLU A 243 -17.58 -12.85 18.68
N GLY A 244 -16.71 -12.99 19.69
CA GLY A 244 -15.97 -14.24 19.97
C GLY A 244 -14.76 -14.49 19.07
N VAL A 245 -14.39 -13.55 18.19
CA VAL A 245 -13.23 -13.64 17.29
C VAL A 245 -12.13 -12.69 17.73
N ASN A 246 -10.87 -13.15 17.63
CA ASN A 246 -9.70 -12.33 17.92
C ASN A 246 -9.44 -11.33 16.78
N MET A 247 -9.53 -10.04 17.11
CA MET A 247 -9.35 -8.89 16.22
C MET A 247 -8.00 -8.21 16.36
N GLU A 248 -7.04 -8.78 17.10
CA GLU A 248 -5.73 -8.17 17.36
C GLU A 248 -4.98 -7.83 16.06
N THR A 249 -4.98 -8.77 15.10
CA THR A 249 -4.32 -8.58 13.81
C THR A 249 -5.03 -7.52 12.96
N VAL A 250 -6.37 -7.51 12.95
CA VAL A 250 -7.16 -6.49 12.26
C VAL A 250 -6.94 -5.11 12.87
N HIS A 251 -6.89 -5.04 14.21
CA HIS A 251 -6.60 -3.80 14.93
C HIS A 251 -5.18 -3.29 14.61
N THR A 252 -4.18 -4.17 14.62
CA THR A 252 -2.81 -3.83 14.22
C THR A 252 -2.75 -3.26 12.80
N LEU A 253 -3.46 -3.87 11.84
CA LEU A 253 -3.56 -3.38 10.47
C LEU A 253 -4.26 -2.01 10.38
N LEU A 254 -5.33 -1.81 11.16
CA LEU A 254 -6.03 -0.53 11.24
C LEU A 254 -5.11 0.58 11.78
N THR A 255 -4.43 0.33 12.89
CA THR A 255 -3.48 1.29 13.48
C THR A 255 -2.31 1.56 12.55
N PHE A 256 -1.82 0.54 11.82
CA PHE A 256 -0.79 0.72 10.80
C PHE A 256 -1.26 1.64 9.66
N MET A 257 -2.48 1.42 9.14
CA MET A 257 -3.09 2.28 8.13
C MET A 257 -3.24 3.72 8.63
N GLU A 258 -3.73 3.89 9.86
CA GLU A 258 -3.92 5.18 10.51
C GLU A 258 -2.61 5.96 10.63
N LYS A 259 -1.54 5.32 11.11
CA LYS A 259 -0.19 5.93 11.15
C LYS A 259 0.28 6.40 9.77
N ARG A 260 0.03 5.60 8.73
CA ARG A 260 0.42 5.93 7.34
C ARG A 260 -0.44 7.06 6.75
N LEU A 261 -1.73 7.13 7.10
CA LEU A 261 -2.62 8.23 6.72
C LEU A 261 -2.11 9.58 7.26
N TYR A 262 -1.73 9.63 8.54
CA TYR A 262 -1.29 10.87 9.18
C TYR A 262 0.07 11.39 8.70
N ARG A 263 0.95 10.51 8.19
CA ARG A 263 2.28 10.91 7.71
C ARG A 263 2.27 11.60 6.34
N GLY A 264 1.27 11.37 5.49
CA GLY A 264 1.11 12.10 4.22
C GLY A 264 2.12 11.79 3.10
N GLN A 265 3.11 10.91 3.32
CA GLN A 265 4.20 10.66 2.36
C GLN A 265 3.95 9.40 1.52
N LYS A 266 4.18 9.50 0.20
CA LYS A 266 4.04 8.37 -0.77
C LYS A 266 2.76 7.56 -0.55
N LEU A 267 1.64 8.27 -0.38
CA LEU A 267 0.35 7.69 0.04
C LEU A 267 -0.07 6.52 -0.85
N LYS A 268 0.17 6.60 -2.17
CA LYS A 268 -0.17 5.54 -3.14
C LYS A 268 0.49 4.21 -2.77
N GLU A 269 1.82 4.21 -2.72
CA GLU A 269 2.61 3.00 -2.46
C GLU A 269 2.38 2.47 -1.04
N LYS A 270 2.16 3.37 -0.07
CA LYS A 270 2.09 3.03 1.35
C LYS A 270 0.69 2.65 1.85
N LEU A 271 -0.39 3.18 1.26
CA LEU A 271 -1.77 2.94 1.73
C LEU A 271 -2.53 1.92 0.89
N THR A 272 -2.32 1.88 -0.43
CA THR A 272 -3.09 0.99 -1.31
C THR A 272 -3.07 -0.48 -0.85
N PRO A 273 -1.92 -1.05 -0.46
CA PRO A 273 -1.87 -2.45 -0.01
C PRO A 273 -2.72 -2.72 1.25
N VAL A 274 -2.65 -1.83 2.26
CA VAL A 274 -3.43 -2.01 3.49
C VAL A 274 -4.92 -1.74 3.27
N LEU A 275 -5.27 -0.74 2.45
CA LEU A 275 -6.67 -0.45 2.11
C LEU A 275 -7.31 -1.63 1.39
N ASN A 276 -6.62 -2.21 0.40
CA ASN A 276 -7.11 -3.37 -0.33
C ASN A 276 -7.25 -4.60 0.58
N LEU A 277 -6.22 -4.89 1.40
CA LEU A 277 -6.26 -6.01 2.34
C LEU A 277 -7.45 -5.90 3.31
N LEU A 278 -7.66 -4.73 3.91
CA LEU A 278 -8.79 -4.49 4.82
C LEU A 278 -10.13 -4.56 4.09
N THR A 279 -10.21 -4.05 2.86
CA THR A 279 -11.42 -4.09 2.02
C THR A 279 -11.83 -5.51 1.71
N GLU A 280 -10.90 -6.32 1.18
CA GLU A 280 -11.18 -7.72 0.84
C GLU A 280 -11.47 -8.56 2.09
N SER A 281 -10.76 -8.32 3.19
CA SER A 281 -11.05 -8.95 4.48
C SER A 281 -12.47 -8.63 4.97
N CYS A 282 -12.95 -7.40 4.75
CA CYS A 282 -14.33 -7.01 5.06
C CYS A 282 -15.37 -7.67 4.15
N ARG A 283 -15.01 -8.02 2.90
CA ARG A 283 -15.91 -8.73 1.98
C ARG A 283 -16.12 -10.17 2.43
N VAL A 284 -15.02 -10.84 2.83
CA VAL A 284 -15.01 -12.25 3.21
C VAL A 284 -15.49 -12.48 4.65
N HIS A 285 -15.02 -11.68 5.61
CA HIS A 285 -15.27 -11.90 7.04
C HIS A 285 -16.23 -10.85 7.62
N ARG A 286 -17.40 -11.32 8.05
CA ARG A 286 -18.47 -10.45 8.60
C ARG A 286 -18.02 -9.75 9.88
N GLU A 287 -17.34 -10.47 10.75
CA GLU A 287 -16.89 -10.03 12.07
C GLU A 287 -15.87 -8.90 11.90
N THR A 288 -14.90 -9.07 10.99
CA THR A 288 -13.92 -8.04 10.59
C THR A 288 -14.62 -6.78 10.09
N ARG A 289 -15.61 -6.93 9.20
CA ARG A 289 -16.38 -5.79 8.68
C ARG A 289 -17.15 -5.08 9.79
N HIS A 290 -17.76 -5.80 10.73
CA HIS A 290 -18.49 -5.20 11.85
C HIS A 290 -17.55 -4.46 12.81
N TYR A 291 -16.42 -5.08 13.15
CA TYR A 291 -15.38 -4.47 13.96
C TYR A 291 -14.85 -3.17 13.32
N LEU A 292 -14.40 -3.23 12.06
CA LEU A 292 -13.88 -2.07 11.35
C LEU A 292 -14.95 -1.00 11.12
N ARG A 293 -16.20 -1.38 10.87
CA ARG A 293 -17.32 -0.43 10.79
C ARG A 293 -17.47 0.33 12.11
N LYS A 294 -17.39 -0.34 13.25
CA LYS A 294 -17.49 0.32 14.57
C LYS A 294 -16.31 1.27 14.82
N GLN A 295 -15.10 0.91 14.39
CA GLN A 295 -13.90 1.73 14.59
C GLN A 295 -13.82 2.93 13.63
N ILE A 296 -14.13 2.72 12.33
CA ILE A 296 -13.99 3.73 11.28
C ILE A 296 -15.27 4.55 11.11
N LEU A 297 -16.45 3.92 11.15
CA LEU A 297 -17.75 4.54 10.88
C LEU A 297 -18.70 4.42 12.10
N PRO A 298 -18.33 4.99 13.26
CA PRO A 298 -19.22 4.98 14.42
C PRO A 298 -20.54 5.70 14.09
N PRO A 299 -21.64 5.38 14.78
CA PRO A 299 -22.92 6.09 14.61
C PRO A 299 -22.73 7.61 14.70
N LEU A 300 -23.30 8.34 13.73
CA LEU A 300 -23.14 9.79 13.63
C LEU A 300 -23.80 10.47 14.83
N ARG A 301 -23.15 11.45 15.43
CA ARG A 301 -23.72 12.27 16.51
C ARG A 301 -23.61 13.75 16.18
N ASP A 302 -22.43 14.16 15.74
CA ASP A 302 -22.19 15.49 15.20
C ASP A 302 -22.32 15.44 13.66
N VAL A 303 -23.18 16.32 13.14
CA VAL A 303 -23.43 16.53 11.70
C VAL A 303 -23.31 18.01 11.31
N ALA A 304 -22.67 18.83 12.15
CA ALA A 304 -22.45 20.24 11.85
C ALA A 304 -21.26 20.44 10.89
N GLN A 305 -20.23 19.61 11.01
CA GLN A 305 -19.03 19.68 10.17
C GLN A 305 -19.16 18.80 8.93
N ARG A 306 -18.45 19.17 7.86
CA ARG A 306 -18.40 18.32 6.67
C ARG A 306 -17.62 17.04 6.96
N PRO A 307 -18.02 15.87 6.40
CA PRO A 307 -17.34 14.61 6.66
C PRO A 307 -15.82 14.63 6.41
N GLU A 308 -15.35 15.33 5.36
CA GLU A 308 -13.92 15.44 5.03
C GLU A 308 -13.10 16.38 5.94
N GLN A 309 -13.75 17.16 6.80
CA GLN A 309 -13.10 18.10 7.72
C GLN A 309 -12.75 17.46 9.08
N GLU A 310 -13.32 16.30 9.38
CA GLU A 310 -13.05 15.61 10.64
C GLU A 310 -11.58 15.15 10.75
N ALA A 311 -11.04 15.18 11.96
CA ALA A 311 -9.71 14.67 12.28
C ALA A 311 -9.66 13.14 12.46
N THR A 312 -10.81 12.48 12.41
CA THR A 312 -10.98 11.03 12.56
C THR A 312 -10.43 10.26 11.36
N VAL A 313 -10.23 8.94 11.50
CA VAL A 313 -9.86 8.06 10.37
C VAL A 313 -10.90 8.16 9.25
N LYS A 314 -12.20 8.25 9.59
CA LYS A 314 -13.28 8.52 8.63
C LYS A 314 -13.00 9.78 7.83
N GLY A 315 -12.78 10.91 8.50
CA GLY A 315 -12.59 12.19 7.80
C GLY A 315 -11.38 12.20 6.88
N HIS A 316 -10.29 11.54 7.27
CA HIS A 316 -9.12 11.36 6.42
C HIS A 316 -9.42 10.49 5.20
N LEU A 317 -10.13 9.37 5.37
CA LEU A 317 -10.54 8.51 4.26
C LEU A 317 -11.50 9.22 3.30
N VAL A 318 -12.48 9.98 3.83
CA VAL A 318 -13.40 10.77 3.00
C VAL A 318 -12.65 11.82 2.20
N ARG A 319 -11.68 12.51 2.81
CA ARG A 319 -10.81 13.47 2.10
C ARG A 319 -10.00 12.81 0.97
N LEU A 320 -9.61 11.54 1.12
CA LEU A 320 -8.93 10.79 0.06
C LEU A 320 -9.86 10.46 -1.13
N MET A 321 -11.19 10.43 -0.94
CA MET A 321 -12.16 10.17 -2.02
C MET A 321 -12.20 11.27 -3.10
N THR A 322 -11.57 12.42 -2.84
CA THR A 322 -11.40 13.51 -3.81
C THR A 322 -9.92 13.77 -4.12
N HIS A 323 -9.04 12.82 -3.82
CA HIS A 323 -7.61 12.93 -4.12
C HIS A 323 -7.32 12.85 -5.63
N VAL A 324 -6.23 13.48 -6.07
CA VAL A 324 -5.82 13.54 -7.49
C VAL A 324 -5.41 12.18 -8.06
N ASP A 325 -4.76 11.34 -7.27
CA ASP A 325 -4.41 9.97 -7.65
C ASP A 325 -5.66 9.08 -7.63
N THR A 326 -5.99 8.52 -8.79
CA THR A 326 -7.19 7.71 -9.01
C THR A 326 -7.21 6.41 -8.20
N ASP A 327 -6.04 5.82 -7.95
CA ASP A 327 -5.93 4.53 -7.30
C ASP A 327 -6.22 4.68 -5.80
N ILE A 328 -5.58 5.66 -5.15
CA ILE A 328 -5.85 5.96 -3.73
C ILE A 328 -7.30 6.35 -3.52
N LYS A 329 -7.80 7.23 -4.39
CA LYS A 329 -9.20 7.69 -4.38
C LYS A 329 -10.15 6.51 -4.42
N HIS A 330 -9.91 5.58 -5.35
CA HIS A 330 -10.75 4.41 -5.51
C HIS A 330 -10.65 3.49 -4.29
N CYS A 331 -9.44 3.19 -3.79
CA CYS A 331 -9.24 2.29 -2.64
C CYS A 331 -9.90 2.82 -1.36
N ALA A 332 -9.79 4.14 -1.08
CA ALA A 332 -10.41 4.76 0.09
C ALA A 332 -11.95 4.71 0.00
N ALA A 333 -12.51 5.06 -1.16
CA ALA A 333 -13.94 5.03 -1.40
C ALA A 333 -14.50 3.59 -1.32
N GLU A 334 -13.75 2.63 -1.86
CA GLU A 334 -14.10 1.22 -1.88
C GLU A 334 -14.20 0.62 -0.47
N LEU A 335 -13.21 0.87 0.38
CA LEU A 335 -13.23 0.42 1.78
C LEU A 335 -14.48 0.95 2.51
N LEU A 336 -14.75 2.26 2.40
CA LEU A 336 -15.90 2.89 3.03
C LEU A 336 -17.22 2.33 2.48
N PHE A 337 -17.30 2.03 1.19
CA PHE A 337 -18.48 1.45 0.56
C PHE A 337 -18.76 0.03 1.07
N VAL A 338 -17.73 -0.82 1.18
CA VAL A 338 -17.85 -2.17 1.76
C VAL A 338 -18.26 -2.11 3.24
N LEU A 339 -17.69 -1.20 4.03
CA LEU A 339 -18.10 -0.98 5.43
C LEU A 339 -19.56 -0.48 5.54
N CYS A 340 -20.10 0.11 4.47
CA CYS A 340 -21.51 0.48 4.37
C CYS A 340 -22.41 -0.66 3.85
N LYS A 341 -21.90 -1.90 3.76
CA LYS A 341 -22.57 -3.05 3.14
C LYS A 341 -22.95 -2.78 1.68
N GLU A 342 -22.14 -1.99 0.98
CA GLU A 342 -22.36 -1.63 -0.42
C GLU A 342 -23.74 -0.98 -0.68
N ASN A 343 -24.24 -0.26 0.32
CA ASN A 343 -25.51 0.44 0.25
C ASN A 343 -25.27 1.93 -0.02
N VAL A 344 -25.82 2.43 -1.14
CA VAL A 344 -25.64 3.83 -1.58
C VAL A 344 -26.13 4.83 -0.55
N SER A 345 -27.32 4.63 0.03
CA SER A 345 -27.89 5.56 1.02
C SER A 345 -27.02 5.64 2.28
N ARG A 346 -26.59 4.48 2.81
CA ARG A 346 -25.70 4.43 3.97
C ARG A 346 -24.34 5.06 3.65
N PHE A 347 -23.80 4.81 2.46
CA PHE A 347 -22.54 5.40 2.02
C PHE A 347 -22.62 6.93 1.97
N VAL A 348 -23.63 7.47 1.28
CA VAL A 348 -23.88 8.92 1.19
C VAL A 348 -24.08 9.54 2.57
N LYS A 349 -24.78 8.87 3.50
CA LYS A 349 -24.92 9.35 4.89
C LYS A 349 -23.57 9.63 5.55
N TYR A 350 -22.58 8.76 5.37
CA TYR A 350 -21.29 8.88 6.07
C TYR A 350 -20.27 9.75 5.33
N THR A 351 -20.39 9.88 4.00
CA THR A 351 -19.37 10.56 3.18
C THR A 351 -19.84 11.88 2.57
N GLY A 352 -21.15 12.12 2.50
CA GLY A 352 -21.73 13.16 1.65
C GLY A 352 -21.73 12.73 0.17
N TYR A 353 -22.76 13.13 -0.58
CA TYR A 353 -22.90 12.77 -1.99
C TYR A 353 -21.81 13.40 -2.85
N GLY A 354 -21.34 14.61 -2.53
CA GLY A 354 -20.27 15.28 -3.28
C GLY A 354 -18.98 14.45 -3.32
N ASN A 355 -18.58 13.87 -2.17
CA ASN A 355 -17.42 12.98 -2.10
C ASN A 355 -17.72 11.61 -2.73
N ALA A 356 -18.92 11.08 -2.53
CA ALA A 356 -19.34 9.76 -3.03
C ALA A 356 -19.52 9.69 -4.56
N ALA A 357 -19.89 10.81 -5.20
CA ALA A 357 -20.33 10.87 -6.59
C ALA A 357 -19.33 10.22 -7.55
N GLY A 358 -18.03 10.39 -7.33
CA GLY A 358 -16.99 9.78 -8.18
C GLY A 358 -17.03 8.25 -8.19
N LEU A 359 -17.20 7.61 -7.03
CA LEU A 359 -17.32 6.16 -6.94
C LEU A 359 -18.67 5.68 -7.50
N LEU A 360 -19.75 6.39 -7.17
CA LEU A 360 -21.11 6.03 -7.64
C LEU A 360 -21.20 6.13 -9.17
N ALA A 361 -20.59 7.14 -9.78
CA ALA A 361 -20.49 7.27 -11.24
C ALA A 361 -19.70 6.12 -11.86
N ALA A 362 -18.53 5.80 -11.33
CA ALA A 362 -17.70 4.70 -11.83
C ALA A 362 -18.40 3.33 -11.77
N ARG A 363 -19.31 3.14 -10.81
CA ARG A 363 -20.10 1.92 -10.64
C ARG A 363 -21.47 1.94 -11.32
N GLY A 364 -21.86 3.03 -11.99
CA GLY A 364 -23.21 3.15 -12.57
C GLY A 364 -24.32 3.13 -11.51
N MET A 365 -24.09 3.71 -10.34
CA MET A 365 -25.03 3.75 -9.22
C MET A 365 -25.62 5.14 -8.97
N LEU A 366 -25.47 6.07 -9.92
CA LEU A 366 -25.98 7.44 -9.80
C LEU A 366 -27.52 7.51 -9.79
N SER A 367 -28.22 6.58 -10.45
CA SER A 367 -29.69 6.55 -10.51
C SER A 367 -30.35 6.10 -9.21
N GLY A 368 -29.58 5.85 -8.15
CA GLY A 368 -30.10 5.28 -6.90
C GLY A 368 -30.57 3.82 -7.01
N CYS A 369 -30.43 3.18 -8.17
CA CYS A 369 -30.75 1.77 -8.36
C CYS A 369 -29.82 0.91 -7.50
N GLN A 370 -30.41 0.15 -6.58
CA GLN A 370 -29.71 -0.89 -5.86
C GLN A 370 -29.29 -1.97 -6.86
N VAL A 371 -27.99 -2.12 -7.09
CA VAL A 371 -27.49 -3.31 -7.75
C VAL A 371 -27.60 -4.45 -6.74
N THR A 372 -28.59 -5.32 -6.92
CA THR A 372 -28.88 -6.48 -6.07
C THR A 372 -27.83 -7.57 -6.26
N TYR A 373 -26.63 -7.38 -5.71
CA TYR A 373 -25.63 -8.45 -5.51
C TYR A 373 -25.30 -8.64 -4.01
N SER A 374 -26.17 -8.16 -3.11
CA SER A 374 -25.84 -8.12 -1.67
C SER A 374 -25.89 -9.50 -1.01
N GLN A 375 -24.70 -10.07 -0.76
CA GLN A 375 -24.46 -11.15 0.20
C GLN A 375 -24.60 -10.68 1.67
N TYR A 376 -24.99 -9.41 1.91
CA TYR A 376 -25.03 -8.80 3.24
C TYR A 376 -26.43 -8.87 3.88
N SER A 377 -26.47 -9.15 5.18
CA SER A 377 -27.71 -9.12 5.99
C SER A 377 -28.27 -7.71 6.14
N SER A 378 -29.60 -7.59 6.05
CA SER A 378 -30.38 -6.33 6.02
C SER A 378 -30.32 -5.51 7.32
N ASP A 379 -30.05 -6.13 8.46
CA ASP A 379 -30.38 -5.49 9.75
C ASP A 379 -29.17 -4.82 10.42
N SER A 380 -29.25 -3.50 10.53
CA SER A 380 -28.77 -2.70 11.66
C SER A 380 -29.07 -1.25 11.32
N ASP A 381 -30.13 -0.71 11.94
CA ASP A 381 -30.37 0.72 11.98
C ASP A 381 -29.27 1.35 12.84
N SER A 382 -28.51 2.26 12.25
CA SER A 382 -27.39 2.93 12.90
C SER A 382 -27.69 4.41 13.14
N ASP A 383 -28.95 4.82 12.95
CA ASP A 383 -29.39 6.18 13.14
C ASP A 383 -29.50 6.44 14.64
N THR A 384 -28.72 7.40 15.11
CA THR A 384 -28.82 7.94 16.46
C THR A 384 -30.01 8.88 16.55
N GLU A 385 -30.49 9.18 17.76
CA GLU A 385 -31.59 10.13 17.93
C GLU A 385 -31.19 11.52 17.45
N GLU A 386 -29.95 11.95 17.72
CA GLU A 386 -29.40 13.21 17.22
C GLU A 386 -29.39 13.28 15.69
N TYR A 387 -29.04 12.18 15.01
CA TYR A 387 -29.06 12.12 13.56
C TYR A 387 -30.49 12.16 13.01
N LYS A 388 -31.45 11.48 13.65
CA LYS A 388 -32.86 11.47 13.20
C LYS A 388 -33.48 12.86 13.23
N GLU A 389 -33.21 13.63 14.28
CA GLU A 389 -33.67 15.02 14.41
C GLU A 389 -33.05 15.93 13.34
N ALA A 390 -31.75 15.77 13.08
CA ALA A 390 -31.04 16.59 12.10
C ALA A 390 -31.28 16.18 10.65
N LYS A 391 -31.75 14.95 10.39
CA LYS A 391 -31.83 14.33 9.05
C LYS A 391 -32.52 15.19 8.00
N GLU A 392 -33.60 15.87 8.37
CA GLU A 392 -34.36 16.73 7.45
C GLU A 392 -33.60 17.99 7.03
N HIS A 393 -32.62 18.41 7.84
CA HIS A 393 -31.83 19.62 7.65
C HIS A 393 -30.43 19.34 7.07
N ILE A 394 -30.07 18.07 6.86
CA ILE A 394 -28.77 17.69 6.29
C ILE A 394 -28.82 17.86 4.78
N ASN A 395 -27.92 18.68 4.24
CA ASN A 395 -27.72 18.75 2.80
C ASN A 395 -27.04 17.45 2.33
N PRO A 396 -27.66 16.66 1.42
CA PRO A 396 -27.13 15.37 0.99
C PRO A 396 -25.81 15.50 0.23
N VAL A 397 -25.53 16.64 -0.41
CA VAL A 397 -24.29 16.90 -1.14
C VAL A 397 -23.13 17.08 -0.19
N THR A 398 -23.31 17.94 0.82
CA THR A 398 -22.23 18.31 1.76
C THR A 398 -22.16 17.41 2.98
N GLY A 399 -23.21 16.63 3.26
CA GLY A 399 -23.27 15.72 4.40
C GLY A 399 -23.35 16.40 5.77
N ARG A 400 -23.68 17.71 5.81
CA ARG A 400 -23.81 18.51 7.02
C ARG A 400 -25.16 19.23 7.08
N VAL A 401 -25.53 19.64 8.28
CA VAL A 401 -26.63 20.60 8.49
C VAL A 401 -26.16 21.97 8.01
N GLU A 402 -26.95 22.60 7.14
CA GLU A 402 -26.68 23.96 6.68
C GLU A 402 -27.67 24.94 7.34
N GLU A 403 -27.18 26.13 7.65
CA GLU A 403 -28.06 27.21 8.08
C GLU A 403 -29.04 27.53 6.95
N GLN A 404 -30.32 27.73 7.31
CA GLN A 404 -31.32 28.14 6.34
C GLN A 404 -30.91 29.50 5.77
N GLN A 405 -30.60 29.52 4.47
CA GLN A 405 -30.33 30.77 3.77
C GLN A 405 -31.64 31.55 3.65
N PRO A 406 -31.62 32.89 3.80
CA PRO A 406 -32.79 33.70 3.51
C PRO A 406 -33.22 33.49 2.06
N ASP A 407 -34.52 33.54 1.80
CA ASP A 407 -35.03 33.38 0.45
C ASP A 407 -34.49 34.54 -0.42
N PRO A 408 -33.72 34.27 -1.49
CA PRO A 408 -33.19 35.33 -2.35
C PRO A 408 -34.29 36.18 -3.03
N MET A 409 -35.52 35.68 -3.06
CA MET A 409 -36.70 36.38 -3.59
C MET A 409 -37.51 37.11 -2.50
N GLU A 410 -37.07 37.07 -1.24
CA GLU A 410 -37.73 37.74 -0.12
C GLU A 410 -37.67 39.27 -0.32
N GLY A 411 -38.85 39.91 -0.27
CA GLY A 411 -38.98 41.36 -0.48
C GLY A 411 -39.12 41.81 -1.94
N MET A 412 -39.03 40.90 -2.91
CA MET A 412 -39.36 41.20 -4.32
C MET A 412 -40.86 41.11 -4.56
N THR A 413 -41.39 42.03 -5.38
CA THR A 413 -42.77 41.97 -5.89
C THR A 413 -42.92 40.84 -6.93
N GLU A 414 -44.12 40.32 -7.13
CA GLU A 414 -44.35 39.25 -8.13
C GLU A 414 -43.89 39.62 -9.53
N GLN A 415 -44.02 40.90 -9.91
CA GLN A 415 -43.53 41.40 -11.20
C GLN A 415 -41.99 41.36 -11.29
N GLU A 416 -41.28 41.79 -10.23
CA GLU A 416 -39.81 41.70 -10.18
C GLU A 416 -39.32 40.25 -10.20
N LYS A 417 -40.06 39.33 -9.55
CA LYS A 417 -39.76 37.90 -9.60
C LYS A 417 -39.88 37.35 -11.02
N GLU A 418 -40.92 37.75 -11.74
CA GLU A 418 -41.14 37.33 -13.14
C GLU A 418 -40.06 37.90 -14.07
N GLU A 419 -39.67 39.17 -13.90
CA GLU A 419 -38.58 39.78 -14.68
C GLU A 419 -37.23 39.08 -14.44
N GLU A 420 -36.87 38.76 -13.20
CA GLU A 420 -35.64 38.03 -12.91
C GLU A 420 -35.70 36.58 -13.42
N ALA A 421 -36.87 35.93 -13.38
CA ALA A 421 -37.07 34.60 -13.97
C ALA A 421 -36.85 34.61 -15.49
N ARG A 422 -37.42 35.59 -16.21
CA ARG A 422 -37.21 35.75 -17.67
C ARG A 422 -35.74 35.98 -18.00
N LYS A 423 -35.06 36.79 -17.19
CA LYS A 423 -33.62 37.04 -17.33
C LYS A 423 -32.79 35.78 -17.09
N LEU A 424 -33.13 34.95 -16.10
CA LEU A 424 -32.46 33.66 -15.86
C LEU A 424 -32.67 32.68 -17.03
N ILE A 425 -33.88 32.60 -17.59
CA ILE A 425 -34.17 31.78 -18.77
C ILE A 425 -33.34 32.25 -19.96
N SER A 426 -33.31 33.56 -20.23
CA SER A 426 -32.48 34.15 -21.30
C SER A 426 -31.00 33.82 -21.13
N LEU A 427 -30.48 33.90 -19.90
CA LEU A 427 -29.11 33.51 -19.57
C LEU A 427 -28.87 32.01 -19.81
N PHE A 428 -29.77 31.13 -19.38
CA PHE A 428 -29.66 29.68 -19.59
C PHE A 428 -29.68 29.33 -21.08
N ASN A 429 -30.59 29.94 -21.84
CA ASN A 429 -30.70 29.75 -23.29
C ASN A 429 -29.44 30.19 -24.01
N ARG A 430 -28.86 31.34 -23.63
CA ARG A 430 -27.59 31.81 -24.19
C ARG A 430 -26.45 30.84 -23.90
N LEU A 431 -26.30 30.41 -22.64
CA LEU A 431 -25.26 29.43 -22.26
C LEU A 431 -25.43 28.09 -22.98
N SER A 432 -26.65 27.64 -23.24
CA SER A 432 -26.93 26.41 -23.97
C SER A 432 -26.68 26.55 -25.48
N ARG A 433 -27.09 27.68 -26.10
CA ARG A 433 -26.83 27.99 -27.52
C ARG A 433 -25.33 28.08 -27.81
N ASP A 434 -24.56 28.65 -26.88
CA ASP A 434 -23.09 28.76 -26.97
C ASP A 434 -22.37 27.43 -26.65
N ASN A 435 -23.12 26.34 -26.34
CA ASN A 435 -22.60 25.04 -25.88
C ASN A 435 -21.68 25.13 -24.65
N ILE A 436 -21.87 26.15 -23.80
CA ILE A 436 -21.16 26.30 -22.54
C ILE A 436 -21.74 25.32 -21.50
N ILE A 437 -23.05 25.11 -21.52
CA ILE A 437 -23.75 24.14 -20.67
C ILE A 437 -24.52 23.14 -21.54
N GLN A 438 -24.48 21.86 -21.14
CA GLN A 438 -25.25 20.79 -21.78
C GLN A 438 -26.02 20.03 -20.69
N PRO A 439 -27.36 19.91 -20.79
CA PRO A 439 -28.14 19.09 -19.88
C PRO A 439 -27.78 17.61 -20.02
N ILE A 440 -27.50 16.96 -18.89
CA ILE A 440 -27.11 15.55 -18.80
C ILE A 440 -28.08 14.85 -17.86
N GLY A 441 -28.56 13.68 -18.27
CA GLY A 441 -29.41 12.79 -17.49
C GLY A 441 -28.64 11.56 -17.03
N VAL A 442 -29.14 10.93 -15.97
CA VAL A 442 -28.67 9.61 -15.57
C VAL A 442 -29.56 8.56 -16.23
N THR A 443 -28.98 7.69 -17.05
CA THR A 443 -29.69 6.59 -17.69
C THR A 443 -30.13 5.53 -16.68
N THR A 444 -30.99 4.60 -17.10
CA THR A 444 -31.33 3.40 -16.30
C THR A 444 -30.11 2.54 -15.97
N SER A 445 -29.04 2.65 -16.77
CA SER A 445 -27.75 2.00 -16.52
C SER A 445 -26.83 2.76 -15.55
N GLY A 446 -27.28 3.90 -15.01
CA GLY A 446 -26.51 4.72 -14.08
C GLY A 446 -25.39 5.55 -14.71
N LYS A 447 -25.33 5.60 -16.04
CA LYS A 447 -24.38 6.42 -16.80
C LYS A 447 -24.95 7.80 -17.08
N LEU A 448 -24.05 8.78 -17.14
CA LEU A 448 -24.33 10.16 -17.52
C LEU A 448 -24.35 10.29 -19.04
N GLU A 449 -25.50 10.67 -19.61
CA GLU A 449 -25.68 10.90 -21.05
C GLU A 449 -26.43 12.20 -21.30
N PRO A 450 -26.18 12.93 -22.40
CA PRO A 450 -26.94 14.12 -22.74
C PRO A 450 -28.45 13.83 -22.79
N LEU A 451 -29.26 14.70 -22.19
CA LEU A 451 -30.71 14.64 -22.37
C LEU A 451 -31.03 15.00 -23.82
N CYS A 452 -31.40 14.01 -24.64
CA CYS A 452 -31.62 14.21 -26.07
C CYS A 452 -32.97 14.91 -26.35
N GLY A 453 -32.95 15.91 -27.24
CA GLY A 453 -34.06 16.33 -28.11
C GLY A 453 -35.24 17.05 -27.49
N GLN A 454 -35.92 16.46 -26.49
CA GLN A 454 -37.27 16.89 -26.08
C GLN A 454 -37.31 18.23 -25.34
N MET A 455 -36.22 18.66 -24.69
CA MET A 455 -36.12 20.01 -24.11
C MET A 455 -35.66 21.08 -25.11
N ARG A 456 -35.08 20.69 -26.26
CA ARG A 456 -34.64 21.67 -27.27
C ARG A 456 -35.81 22.25 -28.06
N GLU A 457 -36.89 21.48 -28.24
CA GLU A 457 -38.08 21.91 -28.98
C GLU A 457 -39.01 22.75 -28.10
N SER A 458 -39.22 22.37 -26.83
CA SER A 458 -40.15 23.10 -25.93
C SER A 458 -39.72 24.54 -25.60
N ILE A 459 -38.42 24.85 -25.65
CA ILE A 459 -37.90 26.19 -25.38
C ILE A 459 -38.00 27.09 -26.62
N LEU A 460 -38.08 26.51 -27.82
CA LEU A 460 -38.19 27.26 -29.08
C LEU A 460 -39.64 27.54 -29.47
N GLU A 461 -40.60 26.73 -29.00
CA GLU A 461 -42.02 26.90 -29.33
C GLU A 461 -42.69 28.07 -28.59
N GLU A 462 -42.12 28.57 -27.47
CA GLU A 462 -42.68 29.74 -26.75
C GLU A 462 -42.23 31.10 -27.34
N GLU A 463 -41.26 31.15 -28.27
CA GLU A 463 -40.82 32.41 -28.92
C GLU A 463 -41.69 32.79 -30.15
N GLU A 464 -42.66 31.98 -30.59
CA GLU A 464 -43.45 32.24 -31.82
C GLU A 464 -44.92 32.68 -31.62
N GLU A 465 -45.42 32.85 -30.40
CA GLU A 465 -46.77 33.39 -30.17
C GLU A 465 -46.73 34.85 -29.68
N ASP A 466 -46.45 35.79 -30.59
CA ASP A 466 -46.75 37.22 -30.42
C ASP A 466 -47.92 37.58 -31.37
N PRO A 467 -49.19 37.54 -30.93
CA PRO A 467 -50.35 37.71 -31.81
C PRO A 467 -50.77 39.18 -31.91
N ASN A 468 -49.86 40.07 -32.32
CA ASN A 468 -50.18 41.50 -32.40
C ASN A 468 -49.54 42.25 -33.57
N GLU A 469 -49.64 41.70 -34.79
CA GLU A 469 -49.62 42.51 -36.01
C GLU A 469 -50.68 42.01 -36.98
N SER A 470 -51.93 42.43 -36.78
CA SER A 470 -52.93 42.47 -37.85
C SER A 470 -53.89 43.63 -37.60
N GLU A 471 -54.14 44.37 -38.68
CA GLU A 471 -55.23 45.34 -38.88
C GLU A 471 -55.00 46.79 -38.40
N GLU A 472 -54.55 47.61 -39.36
CA GLU A 472 -55.12 48.90 -39.82
C GLU A 472 -54.04 49.49 -40.76
N GLU A 473 -54.26 49.62 -42.07
CA GLU A 473 -55.06 50.67 -42.70
C GLU A 473 -55.55 50.25 -44.10
N GLU A 474 -56.85 50.40 -44.33
CA GLU A 474 -57.49 50.48 -45.65
C GLU A 474 -57.89 51.95 -45.92
N VAL A 475 -57.64 52.41 -47.16
CA VAL A 475 -58.42 53.39 -47.96
C VAL A 475 -58.50 54.84 -47.45
N ASP A 476 -57.77 55.76 -48.09
CA ASP A 476 -58.24 56.57 -49.25
C ASP A 476 -57.06 57.29 -49.96
#